data_AF-A0A8J7CZI0-F1
#
_entry.id   AF-A0A8J7CZI0-F1
#
_cell.length_a   1.000
_cell.length_b   1.000
_cell.length_c   1.000
_cell.angle_alpha   90.00
_cell.angle_beta   90.00
_cell.angle_gamma   90.00
#
_symmetry.space_group_name_H-M   'P 1'
#
loop_
_entity.id
_entity.type
_entity.pdbx_description
1 polymer ?
#
loop_
_entity_poly.entity_id
_entity_poly.type
_entity_poly.pdbx_seq_one_letter_code
_entity_poly.pdbx_strand_id
1 'polypeptide(L)'
;MRVNALIKAGGLLLGYDTGVVNGDLPFMAANDQLNLTPQLEGFVVSALLVGAAIGSVTGGRIADAMGRRQMILIVAVIFFGAAMGYTFAPSVHVMIPCRFLLGLSVGGASVTVPVYLAEVSPADRRGRMAIQYQLNLTPQLEGFVVSALLVGAAIGSFCGGKLADYQGRI
;
A
#
# COMPACT_ATOMS: atom_id res chain seq x y z
N MET A 1 -14.16 12.93 19.10
CA MET A 1 -12.78 13.01 18.55
C MET A 1 -12.18 11.66 18.16
N ARG A 2 -12.39 10.57 18.93
CA ARG A 2 -11.73 9.27 18.68
C ARG A 2 -12.03 8.61 17.32
N VAL A 3 -13.27 8.70 16.81
CA VAL A 3 -13.67 8.07 15.54
C VAL A 3 -13.05 8.77 14.33
N ASN A 4 -13.01 10.11 14.31
CA ASN A 4 -12.42 10.86 13.19
C ASN A 4 -10.92 10.57 12.99
N ALA A 5 -10.17 10.29 14.06
CA ALA A 5 -8.77 9.91 13.96
C ALA A 5 -8.60 8.55 13.28
N LEU A 6 -9.47 7.58 13.61
CA LEU A 6 -9.54 6.27 12.95
C LEU A 6 -9.86 6.40 11.44
N ILE A 7 -10.81 7.27 11.07
CA ILE A 7 -11.16 7.54 9.66
C ILE A 7 -9.97 8.12 8.89
N LYS A 8 -9.28 9.09 9.51
CA LYS A 8 -8.11 9.73 8.91
C LYS A 8 -6.96 8.76 8.75
N ALA A 9 -6.58 8.06 9.81
CA ALA A 9 -5.46 7.12 9.79
C ALA A 9 -5.70 5.95 8.82
N GLY A 10 -6.90 5.36 8.82
CA GLY A 10 -7.23 4.23 7.95
C GLY A 10 -7.26 4.60 6.47
N GLY A 11 -7.90 5.71 6.11
CA GLY A 11 -7.96 6.17 4.73
C GLY A 11 -6.59 6.60 4.18
N LEU A 12 -5.84 7.36 4.98
CA LEU A 12 -4.51 7.86 4.60
C LEU A 12 -3.53 6.70 4.35
N LEU A 13 -3.51 5.71 5.25
CA LEU A 13 -2.62 4.55 5.15
C LEU A 13 -2.90 3.72 3.88
N LEU A 14 -4.18 3.49 3.56
CA LEU A 14 -4.61 2.77 2.36
C LEU A 14 -4.24 3.52 1.07
N GLY A 15 -4.44 4.84 1.06
CA GLY A 15 -4.04 5.70 -0.06
C GLY A 15 -2.52 5.73 -0.26
N TYR A 16 -1.75 5.76 0.84
CA TYR A 16 -0.29 5.77 0.82
C TYR A 16 0.31 4.49 0.23
N ASP A 17 -0.11 3.30 0.68
CA ASP A 17 0.41 2.02 0.14
C ASP A 17 0.17 1.91 -1.36
N THR A 18 -1.04 2.29 -1.81
CA THR A 18 -1.36 2.26 -3.24
C THR A 18 -0.53 3.29 -4.03
N GLY A 19 -0.30 4.48 -3.47
CA GLY A 19 0.47 5.54 -4.12
C GLY A 19 1.96 5.23 -4.27
N VAL A 20 2.61 4.75 -3.21
CA VAL A 20 4.06 4.45 -3.21
C VAL A 20 4.40 3.37 -4.23
N VAL A 21 3.57 2.33 -4.32
CA VAL A 21 3.85 1.18 -5.18
C VAL A 21 3.80 1.55 -6.65
N ASN A 22 2.82 2.35 -7.05
CA ASN A 22 2.73 2.89 -8.40
C ASN A 22 3.90 3.81 -8.75
N GLY A 23 4.49 4.50 -7.76
CA GLY A 23 5.68 5.34 -7.93
C GLY A 23 6.99 4.54 -8.02
N ASP A 24 7.09 3.41 -7.32
CA ASP A 24 8.32 2.62 -7.20
C ASP A 24 8.49 1.56 -8.31
N LEU A 25 7.38 1.10 -8.91
CA LEU A 25 7.32 0.16 -10.04
C LEU A 25 8.39 0.40 -11.14
N PRO A 26 8.53 1.61 -11.70
CA PRO A 26 9.54 1.88 -12.73
C PRO A 26 10.99 1.85 -12.22
N PHE A 27 11.23 1.98 -10.91
CA PHE A 27 12.57 1.88 -10.31
C PHE A 27 12.98 0.43 -10.09
N MET A 28 12.05 -0.44 -9.71
CA MET A 28 12.30 -1.88 -9.62
C MET A 28 12.64 -2.47 -11.00
N ALA A 29 12.09 -1.90 -12.08
CA ALA A 29 12.40 -2.23 -13.47
C ALA A 29 13.76 -1.68 -13.97
N ALA A 30 14.48 -0.87 -13.19
CA ALA A 30 15.77 -0.34 -13.60
C ALA A 30 16.87 -1.43 -13.61
N ASN A 31 17.77 -1.33 -14.60
CA ASN A 31 18.86 -2.30 -14.85
C ASN A 31 19.83 -2.47 -13.67
N ASP A 32 19.98 -1.45 -12.81
CA ASP A 32 20.89 -1.43 -11.65
C ASP A 32 20.26 -1.93 -10.34
N GLN A 33 19.00 -2.40 -10.36
CA GLN A 33 18.29 -2.93 -9.19
C GLN A 33 17.89 -4.40 -9.37
N LEU A 34 16.66 -4.67 -9.81
CA LEU A 34 16.11 -6.03 -9.92
C LEU A 34 16.02 -6.53 -11.36
N ASN A 35 16.34 -5.68 -12.35
CA ASN A 35 16.33 -6.02 -13.78
C ASN A 35 15.02 -6.73 -14.20
N LEU A 36 13.91 -6.25 -13.65
CA LEU A 36 12.58 -6.84 -13.84
C LEU A 36 12.18 -6.69 -15.31
N THR A 37 11.98 -7.82 -15.97
CA THR A 37 11.37 -7.87 -17.31
C THR A 37 9.92 -7.37 -17.20
N PRO A 38 9.37 -6.68 -18.22
CA PRO A 38 7.99 -6.16 -18.18
C PRO A 38 6.93 -7.20 -17.81
N GLN A 39 7.19 -8.48 -18.11
CA GLN A 39 6.35 -9.61 -17.75
C GLN A 39 6.29 -9.83 -16.23
N LEU A 40 7.44 -9.77 -15.53
CA LEU A 40 7.50 -9.96 -14.08
C LEU A 40 6.89 -8.77 -13.33
N GLU A 41 7.05 -7.56 -13.86
CA GLU A 41 6.37 -6.36 -13.36
C GLU A 41 4.84 -6.56 -13.36
N GLY A 42 4.30 -7.01 -14.49
CA GLY A 42 2.88 -7.36 -14.62
C GLY A 42 2.45 -8.45 -13.63
N PHE A 43 3.29 -9.44 -13.34
CA PHE A 43 3.01 -10.46 -12.32
C PHE A 43 2.95 -9.88 -10.90
N VAL A 44 3.83 -8.93 -10.55
CA VAL A 44 3.83 -8.29 -9.23
C VAL A 44 2.58 -7.44 -9.02
N VAL A 45 2.17 -6.67 -10.03
CA VAL A 45 0.95 -5.84 -9.98
C VAL A 45 -0.31 -6.71 -9.95
N SER A 46 -0.38 -7.72 -10.81
CA SER A 46 -1.55 -8.61 -10.88
C SER A 46 -1.71 -9.46 -9.61
N ALA A 47 -0.62 -9.91 -8.98
CA ALA A 47 -0.67 -10.63 -7.70
C ALA A 47 -1.39 -9.82 -6.61
N LEU A 48 -1.17 -8.51 -6.56
CA LEU A 48 -1.87 -7.60 -5.64
C LEU A 48 -3.38 -7.56 -5.94
N LEU A 49 -3.75 -7.38 -7.22
CA LEU A 49 -5.14 -7.30 -7.66
C LEU A 49 -5.90 -8.60 -7.37
N VAL A 50 -5.29 -9.75 -7.66
CA VAL A 50 -5.87 -11.07 -7.38
C VAL A 50 -6.02 -11.27 -5.87
N GLY A 51 -5.00 -10.91 -5.09
CA GLY A 51 -5.07 -10.92 -3.62
C GLY A 51 -6.21 -10.05 -3.10
N ALA A 52 -6.37 -8.83 -3.62
CA ALA A 52 -7.43 -7.90 -3.23
C ALA A 52 -8.83 -8.40 -3.61
N ALA A 53 -8.98 -9.04 -4.77
CA ALA A 53 -10.24 -9.66 -5.16
C ALA A 53 -10.63 -10.77 -4.18
N ILE A 54 -9.70 -11.66 -3.83
CA ILE A 54 -9.95 -12.74 -2.87
C ILE A 54 -10.21 -12.17 -1.47
N GLY A 55 -9.42 -11.19 -1.05
CA GLY A 55 -9.53 -10.52 0.24
C GLY A 55 -10.85 -9.78 0.42
N SER A 56 -11.38 -9.16 -0.62
CA SER A 56 -12.68 -8.46 -0.56
C SER A 56 -13.86 -9.44 -0.43
N VAL A 57 -13.84 -10.57 -1.16
CA VAL A 57 -14.90 -11.59 -1.09
C VAL A 57 -14.88 -12.32 0.26
N THR A 58 -13.68 -12.70 0.73
CA THR A 58 -13.53 -13.44 1.99
C THR A 58 -13.60 -12.54 3.22
N GLY A 59 -13.10 -11.31 3.12
CA GLY A 59 -12.98 -10.37 4.24
C GLY A 59 -14.32 -9.98 4.84
N GLY A 60 -15.35 -9.78 4.02
CA GLY A 60 -16.70 -9.50 4.53
C GLY A 60 -17.28 -10.65 5.35
N ARG A 61 -17.17 -11.89 4.84
CA ARG A 61 -17.70 -13.08 5.52
C ARG A 61 -16.98 -13.37 6.84
N ILE A 62 -15.66 -13.20 6.85
CA ILE A 62 -14.85 -13.39 8.07
C ILE A 62 -15.16 -12.28 9.08
N ALA A 63 -15.33 -11.04 8.63
CA ALA A 63 -15.71 -9.91 9.48
C ALA A 63 -17.06 -10.10 10.16
N ASP A 64 -18.04 -10.69 9.47
CA ASP A 64 -19.35 -10.97 10.06
C ASP A 64 -19.29 -12.14 11.06
N ALA A 65 -18.42 -13.12 10.86
CA ALA A 65 -18.27 -14.27 11.75
C ALA A 65 -17.46 -13.97 13.03
N MET A 66 -16.33 -13.25 12.89
CA MET A 66 -15.40 -12.95 14.00
C MET A 66 -15.64 -11.56 14.61
N GLY A 67 -16.47 -10.72 13.98
CA GLY A 67 -16.68 -9.34 14.36
C GLY A 67 -15.68 -8.38 13.69
N ARG A 68 -16.19 -7.22 13.27
CA ARG A 68 -15.46 -6.26 12.43
C ARG A 68 -14.20 -5.70 13.08
N ARG A 69 -14.21 -5.45 14.40
CA ARG A 69 -13.03 -4.94 15.12
C ARG A 69 -11.87 -5.93 15.13
N GLN A 70 -12.15 -7.23 15.33
CA GLN A 70 -11.11 -8.26 15.31
C GLN A 70 -10.56 -8.44 13.90
N MET A 71 -11.44 -8.42 12.88
CA MET A 71 -11.00 -8.49 11.49
C MET A 71 -10.05 -7.33 11.15
N ILE A 72 -10.37 -6.08 11.49
CA ILE A 72 -9.50 -4.93 11.22
C ILE A 72 -8.10 -5.12 11.84
N LEU A 73 -8.01 -5.68 13.06
CA LEU A 73 -6.72 -5.96 13.70
C LEU A 73 -5.94 -7.06 12.97
N ILE A 74 -6.60 -8.16 12.58
CA ILE A 74 -5.97 -9.25 11.83
C ILE A 74 -5.40 -8.71 10.52
N VAL A 75 -6.21 -7.95 9.78
CA VAL A 75 -5.83 -7.39 8.49
C VAL A 75 -4.65 -6.43 8.64
N ALA A 76 -4.64 -5.61 9.70
CA ALA A 76 -3.53 -4.70 10.00
C ALA A 76 -2.21 -5.44 10.29
N VAL A 77 -2.27 -6.56 11.03
CA VAL A 77 -1.09 -7.39 11.33
C VAL A 77 -0.56 -8.08 10.07
N ILE A 78 -1.45 -8.64 9.25
CA ILE A 78 -1.05 -9.27 7.98
C ILE A 78 -0.45 -8.22 7.04
N PHE A 79 -1.07 -7.04 6.95
CA PHE A 79 -0.55 -5.93 6.15
C PHE A 79 0.85 -5.52 6.60
N PHE A 80 1.07 -5.33 7.91
CA PHE A 80 2.37 -4.94 8.44
C PHE A 80 3.45 -6.01 8.18
N GLY A 81 3.15 -7.28 8.43
CA GLY A 81 4.09 -8.37 8.18
C GLY A 81 4.41 -8.54 6.69
N ALA A 82 3.41 -8.44 5.83
CA ALA A 82 3.58 -8.54 4.38
C ALA A 82 4.32 -7.32 3.80
N ALA A 83 4.11 -6.12 4.35
CA ALA A 83 4.85 -4.91 4.01
C ALA A 83 6.33 -5.05 4.36
N MET A 84 6.65 -5.51 5.58
CA MET A 84 8.04 -5.77 5.97
C MET A 84 8.69 -6.83 5.07
N GLY A 85 7.98 -7.93 4.79
CA GLY A 85 8.46 -8.97 3.88
C GLY A 85 8.72 -8.46 2.47
N TYR A 86 7.89 -7.53 1.98
CA TYR A 86 8.07 -6.88 0.68
C TYR A 86 9.27 -5.92 0.68
N THR A 87 9.45 -5.11 1.73
CA THR A 87 10.57 -4.15 1.83
C THR A 87 11.93 -4.85 1.92
N PHE A 88 12.01 -5.98 2.62
CA PHE A 88 13.26 -6.75 2.76
C PHE A 88 13.40 -7.88 1.73
N ALA A 89 12.57 -7.91 0.69
CA ALA A 89 12.59 -9.00 -0.29
C ALA A 89 13.89 -8.97 -1.12
N PRO A 90 14.72 -10.03 -1.07
CA PRO A 90 15.98 -10.08 -1.83
C PRO A 90 15.78 -10.48 -3.30
N SER A 91 14.59 -10.96 -3.68
CA SER A 91 14.28 -11.40 -5.03
C SER A 91 12.79 -11.29 -5.36
N VAL A 92 12.48 -11.25 -6.65
CA VAL A 92 11.11 -11.18 -7.18
C VAL A 92 10.24 -12.35 -6.71
N HIS A 93 10.85 -13.52 -6.51
CA HIS A 93 10.15 -14.71 -6.02
C HIS A 93 9.61 -14.55 -4.59
N VAL A 94 10.23 -13.71 -3.76
CA VAL A 94 9.74 -13.36 -2.42
C VAL A 94 8.76 -12.19 -2.49
N MET A 95 8.97 -11.25 -3.43
CA MET A 95 8.07 -10.12 -3.61
C MET A 95 6.65 -10.55 -3.99
N ILE A 96 6.49 -11.47 -4.95
CA ILE A 96 5.17 -11.90 -5.46
C ILE A 96 4.25 -12.41 -4.33
N PRO A 97 4.64 -13.39 -3.49
CA PRO A 97 3.78 -13.87 -2.41
C PRO A 97 3.53 -12.81 -1.33
N CYS A 98 4.52 -11.98 -0.98
CA CYS A 98 4.30 -10.83 -0.10
C CYS A 98 3.27 -9.86 -0.69
N ARG A 99 3.28 -9.67 -2.02
CA ARG A 99 2.35 -8.78 -2.70
C ARG A 99 0.93 -9.31 -2.78
N PHE A 100 0.80 -10.62 -2.94
CA PHE A 100 -0.48 -11.30 -2.80
C PHE A 100 -1.06 -11.12 -1.39
N LEU A 101 -0.24 -11.29 -0.34
CA LEU A 101 -0.66 -11.10 1.07
C LEU A 101 -1.03 -9.65 1.38
N LEU A 102 -0.26 -8.68 0.85
CA LEU A 102 -0.61 -7.27 0.92
C LEU A 102 -1.96 -7.00 0.24
N GLY A 103 -2.17 -7.53 -0.97
CA GLY A 103 -3.44 -7.44 -1.69
C GLY A 103 -4.60 -8.01 -0.89
N LEU A 104 -4.45 -9.21 -0.32
CA LEU A 104 -5.46 -9.85 0.53
C LEU A 104 -5.84 -8.98 1.73
N SER A 105 -4.84 -8.33 2.32
CA SER A 105 -5.06 -7.42 3.44
C SER A 105 -5.80 -6.16 2.99
N VAL A 106 -5.35 -5.51 1.92
CA VAL A 106 -5.97 -4.29 1.37
C VAL A 106 -7.42 -4.56 0.96
N GLY A 107 -7.68 -5.67 0.28
CA GLY A 107 -9.02 -6.09 -0.12
C GLY A 107 -9.95 -6.29 1.08
N GLY A 108 -9.49 -7.00 2.12
CA GLY A 108 -10.26 -7.18 3.35
C GLY A 108 -10.52 -5.88 4.11
N ALA A 109 -9.51 -5.01 4.22
CA ALA A 109 -9.66 -3.71 4.86
C ALA A 109 -10.67 -2.82 4.12
N SER A 110 -10.66 -2.84 2.79
CA SER A 110 -11.54 -2.00 1.94
C SER A 110 -13.03 -2.27 2.19
N VAL A 111 -13.41 -3.51 2.52
CA VAL A 111 -14.80 -3.89 2.80
C VAL A 111 -15.14 -3.74 4.28
N THR A 112 -14.23 -4.08 5.20
CA THR A 112 -14.53 -4.10 6.63
C THR A 112 -14.48 -2.71 7.28
N VAL A 113 -13.53 -1.85 6.89
CA VAL A 113 -13.34 -0.52 7.49
C VAL A 113 -14.54 0.43 7.31
N PRO A 114 -15.10 0.62 6.10
CA PRO A 114 -16.26 1.53 5.94
C PRO A 114 -17.51 1.01 6.65
N VAL A 115 -17.69 -0.31 6.72
CA VAL A 115 -18.81 -0.96 7.44
C VAL A 115 -18.66 -0.75 8.94
N TYR A 116 -17.49 -1.06 9.51
CA TYR A 116 -17.20 -0.79 10.92
C TYR A 116 -17.39 0.69 11.27
N LEU A 117 -16.96 1.57 10.37
CA LEU A 117 -17.13 2.99 10.55
C LEU A 117 -18.61 3.38 10.60
N ALA A 118 -19.44 2.86 9.70
CA ALA A 118 -20.88 3.12 9.69
C ALA A 118 -21.57 2.67 11.00
N GLU A 119 -21.10 1.59 11.61
CA GLU A 119 -21.63 1.06 12.88
C GLU A 119 -21.26 1.91 14.09
N VAL A 120 -20.03 2.39 14.15
CA VAL A 120 -19.54 3.23 15.25
C VAL A 120 -19.99 4.69 15.07
N SER A 121 -20.45 5.06 13.88
CA SER A 121 -20.87 6.42 13.56
C SER A 121 -22.28 6.74 14.08
N PRO A 122 -22.47 7.93 14.70
CA PRO A 122 -23.78 8.48 15.04
C PRO A 122 -24.69 8.55 13.81
N ALA A 123 -25.97 8.18 13.97
CA ALA A 123 -26.93 8.10 12.87
C ALA A 123 -27.06 9.40 12.06
N ASP A 124 -26.91 10.55 12.70
CA ASP A 124 -26.96 11.90 12.11
C ASP A 124 -25.74 12.23 11.22
N ARG A 125 -24.63 11.48 11.34
CA ARG A 125 -23.35 11.79 10.67
C ARG A 125 -22.74 10.65 9.87
N ARG A 126 -23.42 9.51 9.75
CA ARG A 126 -22.95 8.33 9.00
C ARG A 126 -22.49 8.66 7.58
N GLY A 127 -23.31 9.39 6.83
CA GLY A 127 -22.98 9.80 5.45
C GLY A 127 -21.75 10.71 5.39
N ARG A 128 -21.64 11.67 6.33
CA ARG A 128 -20.47 12.56 6.39
C ARG A 128 -19.18 11.82 6.73
N MET A 129 -19.25 10.82 7.60
CA MET A 129 -18.07 10.01 7.96
C MET A 129 -17.64 9.09 6.81
N ALA A 130 -18.58 8.53 6.04
CA ALA A 130 -18.28 7.77 4.83
C ALA A 130 -17.58 8.62 3.76
N ILE A 131 -18.09 9.84 3.51
CA ILE A 131 -17.46 10.79 2.59
C ILE A 131 -16.06 11.20 3.09
N GLN A 132 -15.90 11.45 4.39
CA GLN A 132 -14.58 11.75 4.97
C GLN A 132 -13.59 10.59 4.81
N TYR A 133 -14.04 9.35 4.92
CA TYR A 133 -13.21 8.17 4.66
C TYR A 133 -12.73 8.14 3.21
N GLN A 134 -13.63 8.36 2.24
CA GLN A 134 -13.28 8.42 0.81
C GLN A 134 -12.35 9.58 0.46
N LEU A 135 -12.56 10.77 1.06
CA LEU A 135 -11.64 11.90 0.90
C LEU A 135 -10.25 11.58 1.43
N ASN A 136 -10.15 10.83 2.52
CA ASN A 136 -8.87 10.39 3.07
C ASN A 136 -8.23 9.23 2.28
N LEU A 137 -8.93 8.58 1.35
CA LEU A 137 -8.34 7.66 0.36
C LEU A 137 -7.70 8.40 -0.83
N THR A 138 -8.03 9.68 -1.01
CA THR A 138 -7.53 10.52 -2.10
C THR A 138 -6.06 11.01 -1.98
N PRO A 139 -5.34 10.95 -0.83
CA PRO A 139 -3.94 11.37 -0.75
C PRO A 139 -2.96 10.34 -1.34
N GLN A 140 -3.36 9.57 -2.35
CA GLN A 140 -2.43 8.85 -3.22
C GLN A 140 -1.31 9.78 -3.74
N LEU A 141 -1.61 11.08 -3.89
CA LEU A 141 -0.65 12.13 -4.19
C LEU A 141 0.50 12.21 -3.16
N GLU A 142 0.26 11.99 -1.86
CA GLU A 142 1.32 11.97 -0.85
C GLU A 142 2.26 10.77 -1.06
N GLY A 143 1.71 9.61 -1.41
CA GLY A 143 2.50 8.44 -1.80
C GLY A 143 3.37 8.74 -3.03
N PHE A 144 2.81 9.37 -4.06
CA PHE A 144 3.56 9.81 -5.24
C PHE A 144 4.66 10.83 -4.91
N VAL A 145 4.40 11.78 -4.01
CA VAL A 145 5.40 12.78 -3.59
C VAL A 145 6.53 12.13 -2.81
N VAL A 146 6.23 11.18 -1.92
CA VAL A 146 7.26 10.44 -1.18
C VAL A 146 8.09 9.57 -2.12
N SER A 147 7.46 8.81 -3.03
CA SER A 147 8.19 8.08 -4.07
C SER A 147 9.04 9.04 -4.91
N ALA A 148 8.50 10.18 -5.36
CA ALA A 148 9.26 11.16 -6.13
C ALA A 148 10.45 11.76 -5.37
N LEU A 149 10.32 12.00 -4.06
CA LEU A 149 11.43 12.47 -3.21
C LEU A 149 12.50 11.41 -3.01
N LEU A 150 12.11 10.17 -2.72
CA LEU A 150 13.03 9.04 -2.57
C LEU A 150 13.79 8.78 -3.88
N VAL A 151 13.07 8.83 -4.98
CA VAL A 151 13.59 8.77 -6.34
C VAL A 151 14.55 9.94 -6.62
N GLY A 152 14.16 11.17 -6.31
CA GLY A 152 15.00 12.35 -6.48
C GLY A 152 16.30 12.26 -5.66
N ALA A 153 16.23 11.73 -4.44
CA ALA A 153 17.40 11.47 -3.60
C ALA A 153 18.30 10.34 -4.15
N ALA A 154 17.69 9.27 -4.69
CA ALA A 154 18.42 8.17 -5.32
C ALA A 154 19.13 8.61 -6.62
N ILE A 155 18.43 9.35 -7.49
CA ILE A 155 19.00 9.93 -8.72
C ILE A 155 20.06 10.98 -8.37
N GLY A 156 19.84 11.81 -7.35
CA GLY A 156 20.81 12.78 -6.85
C GLY A 156 22.10 12.12 -6.35
N SER A 157 21.99 10.97 -5.68
CA SER A 157 23.13 10.16 -5.24
C SER A 157 23.86 9.51 -6.42
N PHE A 158 23.13 9.05 -7.45
CA PHE A 158 23.69 8.51 -8.69
C PHE A 158 24.41 9.56 -9.55
N CYS A 159 23.83 10.77 -9.65
CA CYS A 159 24.41 11.88 -10.40
C CYS A 159 25.61 12.48 -9.66
N GLY A 160 25.53 12.60 -8.32
CA GLY A 160 26.65 13.00 -7.48
C GLY A 160 27.83 12.02 -7.53
N GLY A 161 27.56 10.71 -7.58
CA GLY A 161 28.58 9.68 -7.75
C GLY A 161 29.28 9.75 -9.12
N LYS A 162 28.53 9.97 -10.21
CA LYS A 162 29.11 10.15 -11.55
C LYS A 162 29.94 11.43 -11.70
N LEU A 163 29.58 12.52 -11.01
CA LEU A 163 30.35 13.76 -11.05
C LEU A 163 31.68 13.63 -10.27
N ALA A 164 31.69 12.91 -9.14
CA ALA A 164 32.92 12.60 -8.40
C ALA A 164 33.88 11.71 -9.22
N ASP A 165 33.36 10.75 -9.98
CA ASP A 165 34.15 9.85 -10.83
C ASP A 165 34.74 10.57 -12.07
N TYR A 166 34.06 11.62 -12.56
CA TYR A 166 34.58 12.47 -13.64
C TYR A 166 35.66 13.46 -13.16
N GLN A 167 35.58 13.95 -11.92
CA GLN A 167 36.58 14.87 -11.35
C GLN A 167 37.88 14.17 -10.90
N GLY A 168 37.86 12.86 -10.65
CA GLY A 168 39.07 12.06 -10.40
C GLY A 168 39.83 11.62 -11.66
N ARG A 169 39.31 11.94 -12.85
CA ARG A 169 39.87 11.53 -14.16
C ARG A 169 40.44 12.69 -14.98
N ILE A 170 40.54 13.89 -14.39
CA ILE A 170 41.19 15.08 -14.94
C ILE A 170 42.48 15.37 -14.20
#